data_AF-A0A7S3QCQ5-F1
#
_entry.id   AF-A0A7S3QCQ5-F1
#
_cell.length_a   1.000
_cell.length_b   1.000
_cell.length_c   1.000
_cell.angle_alpha   90.00
_cell.angle_beta   90.00
_cell.angle_gamma   90.00
#
_symmetry.space_group_name_H-M   'P 1'
#
loop_
_entity.id
_entity.type
_entity.pdbx_description
1 polymer ?
#
loop_
_entity_poly.entity_id
_entity_poly.type
_entity_poly.pdbx_seq_one_letter_code
_entity_poly.pdbx_strand_id
1 'polypeptide(L)'
;CLSLLHEHVNKCVTIDPGTYDTEVDRSSQNLDRLSLSVHNLSLVTRAMPSMDQSAHLIETIKHVHNAKIAKQQLIVNTITLFGPMAGVLMLGLTLSWHQLSFPFYPGMKPFLIYGTIAYQLFFLGLVIYKNSQGTSQRNIWIFVDVMITILNAVLDWYCFTKDIWGGTYDPQHLVYYSILSLYMIFRFIGHVVNAHSNPVEEMNKRKTGLVVFDKVRFVWVSRSAASTAQVYPEIEYHWDTLVSAWGLKRARQTCKISIFCTDSNASSCRDLRDAINKGSLFREGAVEFGRPSFEEILDECSLEVLESSDTRNASTSTLFAFCGSERLAKHVKEVKMFNDMLLSMTGNTQHSFDLVNQSYGGLVVSNGKREDASVSNGKSEDASADVDTGHERISTVAEVAEFDSYSVSSSGSLRSKD
;
A
#
# COMPACT_ATOMS: atom_id res chain seq x y z
N CYS A 1 -6.85 1.90 24.27
CA CYS A 1 -7.61 0.90 23.47
C CYS A 1 -9.09 1.26 23.37
N LEU A 2 -9.84 1.37 24.48
CA LEU A 2 -11.26 1.79 24.44
C LEU A 2 -11.44 3.20 23.84
N SER A 3 -10.50 4.12 24.07
CA SER A 3 -10.48 5.43 23.42
C SER A 3 -10.45 5.36 21.88
N LEU A 4 -9.71 4.42 21.28
CA LEU A 4 -9.66 4.22 19.82
C LEU A 4 -10.97 3.65 19.29
N LEU A 5 -11.58 2.71 20.02
CA LEU A 5 -12.89 2.18 19.68
C LEU A 5 -13.95 3.29 19.73
N HIS A 6 -13.93 4.11 20.78
CA HIS A 6 -14.81 5.26 20.94
C HIS A 6 -14.61 6.29 19.81
N GLU A 7 -13.37 6.63 19.48
CA GLU A 7 -13.05 7.56 18.39
C GLU A 7 -13.55 7.03 17.03
N HIS A 8 -13.37 5.74 16.76
CA HIS A 8 -13.85 5.11 15.53
C HIS A 8 -15.38 5.13 15.46
N VAL A 9 -16.07 4.72 16.53
CA VAL A 9 -17.54 4.74 16.59
C VAL A 9 -18.06 6.17 16.40
N ASN A 10 -17.45 7.17 17.05
CA ASN A 10 -17.84 8.56 16.86
C ASN A 10 -17.63 9.03 15.41
N LYS A 11 -16.50 8.71 14.79
CA LYS A 11 -16.24 9.02 13.37
C LYS A 11 -17.28 8.38 12.45
N CYS A 12 -17.59 7.10 12.67
CA CYS A 12 -18.65 6.40 11.94
C CYS A 12 -20.02 7.07 12.11
N VAL A 13 -20.41 7.41 13.34
CA VAL A 13 -21.69 8.07 13.63
C VAL A 13 -21.79 9.45 12.95
N THR A 14 -20.66 10.16 12.77
CA THR A 14 -20.66 11.49 12.12
C THR A 14 -20.75 11.48 10.60
N ILE A 15 -20.51 10.34 9.94
CA ILE A 15 -20.55 10.23 8.47
C ILE A 15 -21.98 9.87 8.03
N ASP A 16 -22.58 10.68 7.16
CA ASP A 16 -23.92 10.41 6.60
C ASP A 16 -23.88 9.12 5.74
N PRO A 17 -24.64 8.08 6.09
CA PRO A 17 -24.62 6.78 5.41
C PRO A 17 -24.93 6.85 3.91
N GLY A 18 -25.68 7.86 3.45
CA GLY A 18 -26.07 8.00 2.04
C GLY A 18 -24.93 8.41 1.10
N THR A 19 -23.89 9.06 1.63
CA THR A 19 -22.74 9.54 0.85
C THR A 19 -21.77 8.41 0.51
N TYR A 20 -21.66 7.40 1.39
CA TYR A 20 -20.74 6.27 1.26
C TYR A 20 -21.15 5.27 0.16
N ASP A 21 -22.47 5.10 -0.04
CA ASP A 21 -23.03 4.10 -0.98
C ASP A 21 -22.70 4.41 -2.46
N THR A 22 -22.44 5.67 -2.83
CA THR A 22 -22.18 6.04 -4.23
C THR A 22 -20.78 5.63 -4.75
N GLU A 23 -19.83 5.31 -3.88
CA GLU A 23 -18.46 4.92 -4.27
C GLU A 23 -18.27 3.39 -4.35
N VAL A 24 -19.06 2.60 -3.60
CA VAL A 24 -18.87 1.14 -3.45
C VAL A 24 -19.56 0.32 -4.55
N ASP A 25 -20.72 0.77 -5.07
CA ASP A 25 -21.56 -0.02 -5.99
C ASP A 25 -21.00 -0.20 -7.42
N ARG A 26 -19.89 0.47 -7.79
CA ARG A 26 -19.30 0.39 -9.14
C ARG A 26 -18.34 -0.79 -9.37
N SER A 27 -17.94 -1.53 -8.33
CA SER A 27 -16.73 -2.39 -8.39
C SER A 27 -16.95 -3.91 -8.29
N SER A 28 -18.15 -4.39 -7.96
CA SER A 28 -18.38 -5.77 -7.49
C SER A 28 -18.63 -6.87 -8.55
N GLN A 29 -18.47 -6.62 -9.86
CA GLN A 29 -18.99 -7.54 -10.89
C GLN A 29 -18.05 -8.63 -11.45
N ASN A 30 -16.84 -8.89 -10.94
CA ASN A 30 -15.94 -9.87 -11.58
C ASN A 30 -15.02 -10.66 -10.61
N LEU A 31 -15.17 -12.00 -10.57
CA LEU A 31 -14.12 -13.05 -10.68
C LEU A 31 -14.12 -14.20 -9.64
N ASP A 32 -14.82 -15.30 -9.97
CA ASP A 32 -14.82 -16.60 -9.28
C ASP A 32 -13.63 -17.55 -9.60
N ARG A 33 -12.58 -17.09 -10.32
CA ARG A 33 -11.60 -18.03 -10.94
C ARG A 33 -10.20 -18.10 -10.33
N LEU A 34 -9.90 -17.45 -9.20
CA LEU A 34 -8.51 -17.37 -8.69
C LEU A 34 -8.25 -17.89 -7.27
N SER A 35 -9.28 -18.33 -6.51
CA SER A 35 -9.07 -18.84 -5.13
C SER A 35 -8.24 -20.13 -5.07
N LEU A 36 -8.23 -20.92 -6.16
CA LEU A 36 -7.52 -22.20 -6.22
C LEU A 36 -5.98 -22.07 -6.28
N SER A 37 -5.44 -20.94 -6.72
CA SER A 37 -3.99 -20.76 -6.88
C SER A 37 -3.30 -20.32 -5.58
N VAL A 38 -4.00 -19.53 -4.75
CA VAL A 38 -3.51 -19.04 -3.46
C VAL A 38 -3.42 -20.16 -2.43
N HIS A 39 -4.37 -21.10 -2.44
CA HIS A 39 -4.38 -22.23 -1.51
C HIS A 39 -3.15 -23.15 -1.68
N ASN A 40 -2.74 -23.41 -2.92
CA ASN A 40 -1.58 -24.25 -3.23
C ASN A 40 -0.24 -23.61 -2.86
N LEU A 41 -0.14 -22.28 -2.90
CA LEU A 41 1.07 -21.56 -2.50
C LEU A 41 1.27 -21.56 -0.98
N SER A 42 0.19 -21.44 -0.20
CA SER A 42 0.24 -21.49 1.27
C SER A 42 0.76 -22.82 1.83
N LEU A 43 0.52 -23.93 1.11
CA LEU A 43 0.99 -25.27 1.47
C LEU A 43 2.49 -25.45 1.26
N VAL A 44 3.09 -24.75 0.29
CA VAL A 44 4.53 -24.85 -0.02
C VAL A 44 5.37 -24.05 1.00
N THR A 45 4.87 -22.93 1.50
CA THR A 45 5.60 -22.07 2.45
C THR A 45 5.73 -22.68 3.84
N ARG A 46 4.82 -23.59 4.23
CA ARG A 46 4.88 -24.32 5.53
C ARG A 46 6.02 -25.34 5.63
N ALA A 47 6.77 -25.59 4.55
CA ALA A 47 7.80 -26.63 4.50
C ALA A 47 9.25 -26.12 4.66
N MET A 48 9.51 -24.82 4.84
CA MET A 48 10.88 -24.28 4.93
C MET A 48 11.44 -24.23 6.37
N PRO A 49 12.64 -24.77 6.64
CA PRO A 49 13.26 -24.71 7.97
C PRO A 49 14.21 -23.51 8.15
N SER A 50 14.16 -22.94 9.37
CA SER A 50 14.96 -21.85 9.96
C SER A 50 14.70 -20.40 9.48
N MET A 51 14.20 -19.56 10.41
CA MET A 51 13.60 -18.24 10.17
C MET A 51 14.57 -17.05 10.04
N ASP A 52 15.79 -17.12 10.57
CA ASP A 52 16.73 -15.98 10.46
C ASP A 52 17.30 -15.83 9.05
N GLN A 53 17.45 -16.94 8.32
CA GLN A 53 17.84 -16.91 6.91
C GLN A 53 16.70 -16.47 6.00
N SER A 54 15.44 -16.74 6.36
CA SER A 54 14.30 -16.42 5.50
C SER A 54 14.01 -14.91 5.45
N ALA A 55 14.12 -14.18 6.58
CA ALA A 55 13.95 -12.72 6.59
C ALA A 55 14.98 -12.01 5.70
N HIS A 56 16.27 -12.38 5.83
CA HIS A 56 17.33 -11.86 4.98
C HIS A 56 17.13 -12.28 3.51
N LEU A 57 16.69 -13.50 3.25
CA LEU A 57 16.41 -13.99 1.89
C LEU A 57 15.25 -13.21 1.24
N ILE A 58 14.19 -12.89 1.99
CA ILE A 58 13.03 -12.13 1.50
C ILE A 58 13.43 -10.69 1.18
N GLU A 59 14.18 -10.05 2.08
CA GLU A 59 14.70 -8.70 1.86
C GLU A 59 15.64 -8.69 0.64
N THR A 60 16.49 -9.71 0.50
CA THR A 60 17.36 -9.88 -0.67
C THR A 60 16.56 -10.11 -1.96
N ILE A 61 15.52 -10.95 -1.93
CA ILE A 61 14.65 -11.23 -3.09
C ILE A 61 13.90 -9.95 -3.50
N LYS A 62 13.39 -9.18 -2.53
CA LYS A 62 12.73 -7.89 -2.78
C LYS A 62 13.70 -6.88 -3.39
N HIS A 63 14.93 -6.79 -2.86
CA HIS A 63 15.98 -5.94 -3.44
C HIS A 63 16.35 -6.38 -4.85
N VAL A 64 16.50 -7.68 -5.11
CA VAL A 64 16.83 -8.22 -6.44
C VAL A 64 15.69 -7.98 -7.43
N HIS A 65 14.44 -8.16 -7.01
CA HIS A 65 13.26 -7.91 -7.85
C HIS A 65 13.13 -6.41 -8.18
N ASN A 66 13.26 -5.54 -7.17
CA ASN A 66 13.23 -4.10 -7.36
C ASN A 66 14.40 -3.61 -8.22
N ALA A 67 15.60 -4.16 -8.03
CA ALA A 67 16.76 -3.87 -8.87
C ALA A 67 16.54 -4.32 -10.32
N LYS A 68 15.86 -5.46 -10.54
CA LYS A 68 15.51 -5.94 -11.89
C LYS A 68 14.51 -5.02 -12.57
N ILE A 69 13.46 -4.59 -11.86
CA ILE A 69 12.47 -3.62 -12.37
C ILE A 69 13.15 -2.28 -12.67
N ALA A 70 13.94 -1.75 -11.73
CA ALA A 70 14.67 -0.50 -11.92
C ALA A 70 15.65 -0.57 -13.10
N LYS A 71 16.36 -1.70 -13.27
CA LYS A 71 17.24 -1.93 -14.42
C LYS A 71 16.46 -1.98 -15.73
N GLN A 72 15.32 -2.66 -15.78
CA GLN A 72 14.46 -2.69 -16.96
C GLN A 72 13.92 -1.29 -17.30
N GLN A 73 13.45 -0.54 -16.31
CA GLN A 73 13.00 0.84 -16.49
C GLN A 73 14.13 1.76 -16.95
N LEU A 74 15.34 1.61 -16.40
CA LEU A 74 16.50 2.39 -16.81
C LEU A 74 16.91 2.08 -18.25
N ILE A 75 16.89 0.81 -18.66
CA ILE A 75 17.14 0.40 -20.05
C ILE A 75 16.09 1.03 -20.96
N VAL A 76 14.80 0.92 -20.62
CA VAL A 76 13.72 1.51 -21.42
C VAL A 76 13.86 3.02 -21.49
N ASN A 77 14.11 3.72 -20.39
CA ASN A 77 14.29 5.17 -20.36
C ASN A 77 15.52 5.64 -21.14
N THR A 78 16.60 4.86 -21.10
CA THR A 78 17.81 5.13 -21.90
C THR A 78 17.49 4.99 -23.37
N ILE A 79 16.78 3.93 -23.75
CA ILE A 79 16.35 3.64 -25.11
C ILE A 79 15.38 4.73 -25.60
N THR A 80 14.40 5.16 -24.80
CA THR A 80 13.44 6.19 -25.18
C THR A 80 14.07 7.56 -25.36
N LEU A 81 15.18 7.86 -24.68
CA LEU A 81 15.95 9.10 -24.86
C LEU A 81 16.55 9.21 -26.27
N PHE A 82 16.96 8.09 -26.88
CA PHE A 82 17.51 8.08 -28.24
C PHE A 82 16.45 8.27 -29.33
N GLY A 83 15.18 7.96 -29.03
CA GLY A 83 14.06 8.09 -29.98
C GLY A 83 13.90 9.49 -30.57
N PRO A 84 13.74 10.55 -29.77
CA PRO A 84 13.66 11.93 -30.26
C PRO A 84 14.87 12.34 -31.10
N MET A 85 16.09 11.96 -30.68
CA MET A 85 17.32 12.29 -31.41
C MET A 85 17.33 11.65 -32.80
N ALA A 86 16.95 10.38 -32.89
CA ALA A 86 16.82 9.69 -34.17
C ALA A 86 15.75 10.34 -35.06
N GLY A 87 14.60 10.71 -34.49
CA GLY A 87 13.53 11.39 -35.22
C GLY A 87 13.96 12.76 -35.76
N VAL A 88 14.61 13.58 -34.94
CA VAL A 88 15.14 14.89 -35.36
C VAL A 88 16.22 14.73 -36.43
N LEU A 89 17.11 13.74 -36.28
CA LEU A 89 18.13 13.44 -37.28
C LEU A 89 17.50 13.06 -38.63
N MET A 90 16.55 12.12 -38.64
CA MET A 90 15.89 11.67 -39.86
C MET A 90 15.09 12.80 -40.52
N LEU A 91 14.30 13.55 -39.75
CA LEU A 91 13.57 14.71 -40.26
C LEU A 91 14.52 15.79 -40.81
N GLY A 92 15.60 16.07 -40.09
CA GLY A 92 16.61 17.05 -40.49
C GLY A 92 17.32 16.66 -41.79
N LEU A 93 17.70 15.38 -41.95
CA LEU A 93 18.27 14.87 -43.18
C LEU A 93 17.27 14.95 -44.34
N THR A 94 16.01 14.57 -44.11
CA THR A 94 14.93 14.70 -45.10
C THR A 94 14.76 16.13 -45.60
N LEU A 95 14.68 17.09 -44.69
CA LEU A 95 14.53 18.51 -45.02
C LEU A 95 15.78 19.08 -45.70
N SER A 96 16.97 18.76 -45.18
CA SER A 96 18.23 19.29 -45.70
C SER A 96 18.51 18.78 -47.11
N TRP A 97 18.31 17.49 -47.36
CA TRP A 97 18.53 16.91 -48.67
C TRP A 97 17.47 17.32 -49.70
N HIS A 98 16.30 17.75 -49.24
CA HIS A 98 15.31 18.36 -50.12
C HIS A 98 15.72 19.77 -50.57
N GLN A 99 16.29 20.58 -49.68
CA GLN A 99 16.68 21.96 -49.99
C GLN A 99 17.98 22.06 -50.79
N LEU A 100 18.85 21.05 -50.69
CA LEU A 100 20.18 21.09 -51.30
C LEU A 100 20.16 20.44 -52.69
N SER A 101 20.59 21.20 -53.70
CA SER A 101 20.55 20.80 -55.12
C SER A 101 21.72 19.92 -55.57
N PHE A 102 22.35 19.14 -54.68
CA PHE A 102 23.49 18.30 -55.05
C PHE A 102 23.05 16.91 -55.51
N PRO A 103 23.82 16.25 -56.41
CA PRO A 103 23.54 14.88 -56.80
C PRO A 103 23.73 13.92 -55.62
N PHE A 104 22.73 13.09 -55.33
CA PHE A 104 22.77 12.13 -54.22
C PHE A 104 23.88 11.10 -54.40
N TYR A 105 24.68 10.89 -53.36
CA TYR A 105 25.68 9.84 -53.33
C TYR A 105 25.01 8.45 -53.21
N PRO A 106 25.60 7.40 -53.83
CA PRO A 106 25.15 6.03 -53.68
C PRO A 106 25.33 5.59 -52.22
N GLY A 107 24.23 5.56 -51.47
CA GLY A 107 24.20 5.27 -50.04
C GLY A 107 23.28 6.18 -49.22
N MET A 108 23.03 7.41 -49.69
CA MET A 108 22.19 8.37 -48.96
C MET A 108 20.72 7.93 -48.94
N LYS A 109 20.18 7.57 -50.12
CA LYS A 109 18.80 7.06 -50.25
C LYS A 109 18.54 5.81 -49.39
N PRO A 110 19.35 4.73 -49.46
CA PRO A 110 19.13 3.56 -48.62
C PRO A 110 19.31 3.86 -47.13
N PHE A 111 20.27 4.71 -46.74
CA PHE A 111 20.43 5.10 -45.33
C PHE A 111 19.14 5.71 -44.77
N LEU A 112 18.50 6.59 -45.53
CA LEU A 112 17.26 7.25 -45.12
C LEU A 112 16.07 6.30 -45.07
N ILE A 113 15.95 5.41 -46.06
CA ILE A 113 14.93 4.35 -46.08
C ILE A 113 15.04 3.48 -44.83
N TYR A 114 16.22 2.94 -44.56
CA TYR A 114 16.43 2.08 -43.40
C TYR A 114 16.30 2.85 -42.09
N GLY A 115 16.74 4.10 -42.07
CA GLY A 115 16.63 4.99 -40.92
C GLY A 115 15.19 5.31 -40.53
N THR A 116 14.33 5.66 -41.49
CA THR A 116 12.91 5.98 -41.20
C THR A 116 12.13 4.73 -40.81
N ILE A 117 12.37 3.59 -41.46
CA ILE A 117 11.75 2.30 -41.09
C ILE A 117 12.17 1.90 -39.68
N ALA A 118 13.47 1.98 -39.35
CA ALA A 118 13.96 1.66 -38.01
C ALA A 118 13.33 2.58 -36.95
N TYR A 119 13.21 3.87 -37.25
CA TYR A 119 12.56 4.84 -36.36
C TYR A 119 11.07 4.55 -36.14
N GLN A 120 10.32 4.22 -37.19
CA GLN A 120 8.90 3.86 -37.09
C GLN A 120 8.69 2.56 -36.31
N LEU A 121 9.48 1.52 -36.57
CA LEU A 121 9.43 0.27 -35.81
C LEU A 121 9.75 0.49 -34.34
N PHE A 122 10.72 1.37 -34.06
CA PHE A 122 11.09 1.75 -32.72
C PHE A 122 9.95 2.46 -31.98
N PHE A 123 9.27 3.41 -32.65
CA PHE A 123 8.09 4.07 -32.11
C PHE A 123 6.95 3.09 -31.85
N LEU A 124 6.66 2.19 -32.79
CA LEU A 124 5.62 1.17 -32.63
C LEU A 124 5.91 0.23 -31.46
N GLY A 125 7.17 -0.22 -31.32
CA GLY A 125 7.60 -1.05 -30.20
C GLY A 125 7.40 -0.36 -28.85
N LEU A 126 7.65 0.95 -28.77
CA LEU A 126 7.38 1.75 -27.57
C LEU A 126 5.89 1.82 -27.24
N VAL A 127 5.03 2.05 -28.24
CA VAL A 127 3.58 2.10 -28.07
C VAL A 127 3.03 0.76 -27.55
N ILE A 128 3.48 -0.35 -28.14
CA ILE A 128 3.09 -1.70 -27.71
C ILE A 128 3.59 -1.99 -26.29
N TYR A 129 4.85 -1.65 -25.99
CA TYR A 129 5.44 -1.86 -24.67
C TYR A 129 4.69 -1.11 -23.57
N LYS A 130 4.36 0.16 -23.80
CA LYS A 130 3.56 0.98 -22.87
C LYS A 130 2.16 0.42 -22.68
N ASN A 131 1.51 -0.07 -23.74
CA ASN A 131 0.21 -0.71 -23.63
C ASN A 131 0.27 -2.02 -22.81
N SER A 132 1.34 -2.79 -22.94
CA SER A 132 1.53 -4.04 -22.20
C SER A 132 1.73 -3.83 -20.69
N GLN A 133 2.15 -2.65 -20.23
CA GLN A 133 2.38 -2.38 -18.80
C GLN A 133 1.11 -2.12 -17.98
N GLY A 134 -0.09 -2.32 -18.54
CA GLY A 134 -1.29 -2.53 -17.73
C GLY A 134 -1.86 -1.28 -17.05
N THR A 135 -1.48 -0.06 -17.46
CA THR A 135 -2.28 1.13 -17.12
C THR A 135 -3.65 0.99 -17.77
N SER A 136 -4.62 0.52 -16.98
CA SER A 136 -5.96 0.02 -17.34
C SER A 136 -6.89 1.03 -18.03
N GLN A 137 -6.41 2.21 -18.42
CA GLN A 137 -7.17 3.08 -19.31
C GLN A 137 -6.84 2.73 -20.75
N ARG A 138 -7.83 2.14 -21.44
CA ARG A 138 -7.90 2.05 -22.91
C ARG A 138 -7.85 3.47 -23.49
N ASN A 139 -6.65 4.01 -23.57
CA ASN A 139 -6.40 5.35 -24.04
C ASN A 139 -6.58 5.35 -25.56
N ILE A 140 -7.57 6.09 -26.04
CA ILE A 140 -7.82 6.35 -27.47
C ILE A 140 -6.54 6.76 -28.21
N TRP A 141 -5.58 7.35 -27.49
CA TRP A 141 -4.25 7.71 -27.94
C TRP A 141 -3.44 6.56 -28.54
N ILE A 142 -3.58 5.32 -28.05
CA ILE A 142 -2.85 4.17 -28.62
C ILE A 142 -3.29 3.93 -30.07
N PHE A 143 -4.60 4.04 -30.32
CA PHE A 143 -5.14 3.91 -31.67
C PHE A 143 -4.62 5.03 -32.58
N VAL A 144 -4.58 6.26 -32.07
CA VAL A 144 -4.03 7.42 -32.79
C VAL A 144 -2.55 7.20 -33.12
N ASP A 145 -1.75 6.73 -32.16
CA ASP A 145 -0.31 6.47 -32.33
C ASP A 145 -0.06 5.37 -33.39
N VAL A 146 -0.85 4.29 -33.37
CA VAL A 146 -0.78 3.21 -34.38
C VAL A 146 -1.20 3.71 -35.76
N MET A 147 -2.31 4.46 -35.85
CA MET A 147 -2.78 5.01 -37.14
C MET A 147 -1.76 5.97 -37.75
N ILE A 148 -1.15 6.85 -36.94
CA ILE A 148 -0.11 7.76 -37.41
C ILE A 148 1.12 6.98 -37.89
N THR A 149 1.49 5.90 -37.20
CA THR A 149 2.60 5.04 -37.64
C THR A 149 2.31 4.40 -39.00
N ILE A 150 1.09 3.89 -39.21
CA ILE A 150 0.66 3.30 -40.48
C ILE A 150 0.66 4.35 -41.59
N LEU A 151 0.07 5.53 -41.33
CA LEU A 151 0.03 6.64 -42.29
C LEU A 151 1.45 7.08 -42.69
N ASN A 152 2.37 7.16 -41.74
CA ASN A 152 3.75 7.53 -42.02
C ASN A 152 4.49 6.46 -42.85
N ALA A 153 4.26 5.17 -42.57
CA ALA A 153 4.83 4.07 -43.36
C ALA A 153 4.30 4.07 -44.81
N VAL A 154 3.01 4.35 -45.00
CA VAL A 154 2.41 4.49 -46.34
C VAL A 154 2.98 5.70 -47.08
N LEU A 155 3.17 6.81 -46.39
CA LEU A 155 3.78 8.01 -46.96
C LEU A 155 5.23 7.74 -47.38
N ASP A 156 6.03 7.11 -46.53
CA ASP A 156 7.40 6.68 -46.86
C ASP A 156 7.44 5.78 -48.09
N TRP A 157 6.59 4.76 -48.12
CA TRP A 157 6.45 3.86 -49.27
C TRP A 157 6.12 4.61 -50.56
N TYR A 158 5.15 5.53 -50.50
CA TYR A 158 4.78 6.37 -51.65
C TYR A 158 5.96 7.22 -52.13
N CYS A 159 6.70 7.84 -51.20
CA CYS A 159 7.81 8.72 -51.54
C CYS A 159 9.00 7.93 -52.13
N PHE A 160 9.25 6.70 -51.65
CA PHE A 160 10.28 5.82 -52.20
C PHE A 160 9.93 5.25 -53.56
N THR A 161 8.70 4.78 -53.75
CA THR A 161 8.27 4.17 -55.03
C THR A 161 8.25 5.16 -56.19
N LYS A 162 7.97 6.43 -55.90
CA LYS A 162 7.97 7.51 -56.89
C LYS A 162 9.34 8.20 -57.04
N ASP A 163 10.36 7.71 -56.35
CA ASP A 163 11.72 8.29 -56.29
C ASP A 163 11.73 9.81 -56.06
N ILE A 164 10.77 10.29 -55.26
CA ILE A 164 10.56 11.73 -55.04
C ILE A 164 11.67 12.31 -54.15
N TRP A 165 12.38 11.44 -53.41
CA TRP A 165 13.54 11.79 -52.61
C TRP A 165 14.70 12.27 -53.49
N GLY A 166 14.79 13.59 -53.62
CA GLY A 166 15.81 14.28 -54.41
C GLY A 166 15.33 14.91 -55.72
N GLY A 167 14.03 14.86 -56.01
CA GLY A 167 13.41 15.55 -57.13
C GLY A 167 12.68 16.84 -56.71
N THR A 168 12.00 17.48 -57.67
CA THR A 168 11.05 18.58 -57.44
C THR A 168 9.84 18.05 -56.65
N TYR A 169 9.99 18.00 -55.34
CA TYR A 169 8.95 17.64 -54.40
C TYR A 169 7.84 18.69 -54.45
N ASP A 170 6.58 18.27 -54.47
CA ASP A 170 5.47 19.17 -54.18
C ASP A 170 5.59 19.57 -52.68
N PRO A 171 5.73 20.87 -52.36
CA PRO A 171 5.89 21.35 -50.98
C PRO A 171 4.84 20.78 -50.02
N GLN A 172 3.65 20.45 -50.51
CA GLN A 172 2.57 19.88 -49.71
C GLN A 172 2.94 18.54 -49.08
N HIS A 173 3.57 17.64 -49.83
CA HIS A 173 3.95 16.32 -49.32
C HIS A 173 5.02 16.42 -48.22
N LEU A 174 5.92 17.41 -48.33
CA LEU A 174 6.98 17.63 -47.34
C LEU A 174 6.40 18.12 -46.02
N VAL A 175 5.39 18.99 -46.10
CA VAL A 175 4.65 19.48 -44.93
C VAL A 175 3.94 18.32 -44.23
N TYR A 176 3.22 17.46 -44.96
CA TYR A 176 2.56 16.29 -44.36
C TYR A 176 3.55 15.34 -43.67
N TYR A 177 4.68 15.04 -44.33
CA TYR A 177 5.73 14.21 -43.75
C TYR A 177 6.30 14.83 -42.46
N SER A 178 6.54 16.15 -42.50
CA SER A 178 7.10 16.88 -41.35
C SER A 178 6.13 16.87 -40.17
N ILE A 179 4.81 17.03 -40.40
CA ILE A 179 3.79 16.99 -39.35
C ILE A 179 3.75 15.61 -38.69
N LEU A 180 3.72 14.52 -39.47
CA LEU A 180 3.69 13.16 -38.93
C LEU A 180 4.96 12.81 -38.16
N SER A 181 6.12 13.23 -38.67
CA SER A 181 7.41 13.05 -38.00
C SER A 181 7.51 13.85 -36.71
N LEU A 182 7.09 15.12 -36.73
CA LEU A 182 7.03 15.97 -35.53
C LEU A 182 6.10 15.40 -34.48
N TYR A 183 4.94 14.85 -34.88
CA TYR A 183 4.04 14.19 -33.95
C TYR A 183 4.75 13.07 -33.17
N MET A 184 5.43 12.16 -33.88
CA MET A 184 6.16 11.06 -33.22
C MET A 184 7.28 11.59 -32.32
N ILE A 185 8.03 12.62 -32.75
CA ILE A 185 9.08 13.26 -31.94
C ILE A 185 8.48 13.84 -30.65
N PHE A 186 7.42 14.64 -30.75
CA PHE A 186 6.75 15.22 -29.58
C PHE A 186 6.17 14.15 -28.67
N ARG A 187 5.65 13.06 -29.24
CA ARG A 187 5.13 11.93 -28.47
C ARG A 187 6.24 11.23 -27.70
N PHE A 188 7.39 10.98 -28.32
CA PHE A 188 8.58 10.47 -27.63
C PHE A 188 9.04 11.41 -26.51
N ILE A 189 9.16 12.72 -26.79
CA ILE A 189 9.54 13.71 -25.77
C ILE A 189 8.53 13.71 -24.63
N GLY A 190 7.23 13.68 -24.93
CA GLY A 190 6.17 13.57 -23.93
C GLY A 190 6.31 12.31 -23.09
N HIS A 191 6.75 11.19 -23.66
CA HIS A 191 7.03 9.97 -22.91
C HIS A 191 8.29 10.04 -22.05
N VAL A 192 9.32 10.74 -22.49
CA VAL A 192 10.56 10.97 -21.72
C VAL A 192 10.30 11.94 -20.56
N VAL A 193 9.59 13.05 -20.82
CA VAL A 193 9.28 14.07 -19.81
C VAL A 193 8.23 13.57 -18.81
N ASN A 194 7.19 12.87 -19.28
CA ASN A 194 6.19 12.25 -18.41
C ASN A 194 6.62 10.89 -17.86
N ALA A 195 7.92 10.57 -17.86
CA ALA A 195 8.46 9.44 -17.09
C ALA A 195 8.39 9.64 -15.56
N HIS A 196 7.64 10.65 -15.11
CA HIS A 196 7.40 11.06 -13.72
C HIS A 196 6.63 10.05 -12.85
N SER A 197 6.37 8.83 -13.30
CA SER A 197 6.10 7.74 -12.37
C SER A 197 7.42 7.29 -11.76
N ASN A 198 8.02 8.11 -10.88
CA ASN A 198 8.98 7.59 -9.93
C ASN A 198 8.16 6.65 -9.04
N PRO A 199 8.30 5.32 -9.19
CA PRO A 199 7.43 4.37 -8.49
C PRO A 199 7.57 4.53 -6.97
N VAL A 200 8.72 5.04 -6.50
CA VAL A 200 8.99 5.37 -5.10
C VAL A 200 8.21 6.62 -4.67
N GLU A 201 8.13 7.64 -5.53
CA GLU A 201 7.34 8.85 -5.25
C GLU A 201 5.84 8.59 -5.36
N GLU A 202 5.39 7.75 -6.30
CA GLU A 202 4.00 7.28 -6.35
C GLU A 202 3.64 6.42 -5.13
N MET A 203 4.52 5.50 -4.70
CA MET A 203 4.32 4.78 -3.44
C MET A 203 4.27 5.73 -2.24
N ASN A 204 5.09 6.78 -2.21
CA ASN A 204 5.12 7.76 -1.12
C ASN A 204 3.91 8.71 -1.16
N LYS A 205 3.47 9.18 -2.34
CA LYS A 205 2.25 10.00 -2.50
C LYS A 205 0.98 9.21 -2.23
N ARG A 206 0.98 7.89 -2.45
CA ARG A 206 -0.14 7.00 -2.09
C ARG A 206 -0.27 6.79 -0.58
N LYS A 207 0.79 7.00 0.21
CA LYS A 207 0.73 7.01 1.68
C LYS A 207 0.15 8.30 2.28
N THR A 208 0.02 9.38 1.49
CA THR A 208 -0.41 10.71 1.96
C THR A 208 -1.87 11.06 1.62
N GLY A 209 -2.63 10.12 1.04
CA GLY A 209 -4.06 10.31 0.78
C GLY A 209 -4.91 10.34 2.06
N LEU A 210 -6.16 10.82 1.94
CA LEU A 210 -7.13 10.81 3.03
C LEU A 210 -7.29 9.36 3.53
N VAL A 211 -6.86 9.08 4.77
CA VAL A 211 -6.97 7.75 5.38
C VAL A 211 -8.44 7.54 5.78
N VAL A 212 -9.17 6.81 4.95
CA VAL A 212 -10.51 6.33 5.30
C VAL A 212 -10.38 4.99 6.00
N PHE A 213 -10.86 4.90 7.24
CA PHE A 213 -10.91 3.64 7.98
C PHE A 213 -12.07 2.80 7.44
N ASP A 214 -11.77 1.90 6.51
CA ASP A 214 -12.77 1.03 5.88
C ASP A 214 -13.31 -0.03 6.86
N LYS A 215 -12.42 -0.58 7.70
CA LYS A 215 -12.78 -1.59 8.71
C LYS A 215 -11.89 -1.54 9.94
N VAL A 216 -12.47 -1.72 11.11
CA VAL A 216 -11.79 -1.87 12.39
C VAL A 216 -12.03 -3.25 12.97
N ARG A 217 -10.95 -3.93 13.33
CA ARG A 217 -11.00 -5.20 14.05
C ARG A 217 -10.44 -4.99 15.46
N PHE A 218 -11.32 -5.09 16.46
CA PHE A 218 -10.97 -4.94 17.86
C PHE A 218 -10.84 -6.31 18.51
N VAL A 219 -9.63 -6.66 18.94
CA VAL A 219 -9.33 -7.93 19.62
C VAL A 219 -8.95 -7.65 21.07
N TRP A 220 -9.73 -8.15 22.01
CA TRP A 220 -9.46 -8.07 23.44
C TRP A 220 -9.11 -9.44 23.99
N VAL A 221 -8.01 -9.54 24.74
CA VAL A 221 -7.58 -10.81 25.35
C VAL A 221 -7.36 -10.58 26.84
N SER A 222 -8.10 -11.31 27.68
CA SER A 222 -7.99 -11.23 29.13
C SER A 222 -7.74 -12.61 29.74
N ARG A 223 -6.94 -12.66 30.81
CA ARG A 223 -6.70 -13.88 31.62
C ARG A 223 -7.69 -14.06 32.75
N SER A 224 -8.55 -13.07 33.01
CA SER A 224 -9.48 -13.09 34.12
C SER A 224 -10.90 -12.85 33.63
N ALA A 225 -11.81 -13.77 33.96
CA ALA A 225 -13.22 -13.64 33.67
C ALA A 225 -13.82 -12.41 34.39
N ALA A 226 -13.35 -12.10 35.60
CA ALA A 226 -13.77 -10.92 36.35
C ALA A 226 -13.38 -9.61 35.65
N SER A 227 -12.16 -9.52 35.12
CA SER A 227 -11.72 -8.34 34.35
C SER A 227 -12.52 -8.19 33.05
N THR A 228 -12.81 -9.31 32.36
CA THR A 228 -13.69 -9.29 31.18
C THR A 228 -15.09 -8.82 31.55
N ALA A 229 -15.66 -9.30 32.65
CA ALA A 229 -16.98 -8.89 33.13
C ALA A 229 -17.06 -7.38 33.43
N GLN A 230 -15.98 -6.78 33.91
CA GLN A 230 -15.93 -5.34 34.22
C GLN A 230 -15.91 -4.48 32.96
N VAL A 231 -15.16 -4.88 31.93
CA VAL A 231 -14.97 -4.08 30.70
C VAL A 231 -16.05 -4.37 29.65
N TYR A 232 -16.66 -5.56 29.69
CA TYR A 232 -17.66 -6.00 28.71
C TYR A 232 -18.82 -5.01 28.49
N PRO A 233 -19.48 -4.45 29.54
CA PRO A 233 -20.61 -3.54 29.36
C PRO A 233 -20.26 -2.28 28.56
N GLU A 234 -19.02 -1.79 28.67
CA GLU A 234 -18.55 -0.61 27.93
C GLU A 234 -18.32 -0.95 26.45
N ILE A 235 -17.74 -2.12 26.15
CA ILE A 235 -17.58 -2.59 24.77
C ILE A 235 -18.94 -2.83 24.12
N GLU A 236 -19.87 -3.44 24.85
CA GLU A 236 -21.23 -3.70 24.40
C GLU A 236 -21.99 -2.39 24.11
N TYR A 237 -21.86 -1.39 24.99
CA TYR A 237 -22.46 -0.07 24.77
C TYR A 237 -21.99 0.57 23.46
N HIS A 238 -20.69 0.50 23.15
CA HIS A 238 -20.17 1.02 21.88
C HIS A 238 -20.64 0.23 20.66
N TRP A 239 -20.74 -1.09 20.78
CA TRP A 239 -21.31 -1.94 19.73
C TRP A 239 -22.78 -1.58 19.46
N ASP A 240 -23.60 -1.47 20.50
CA ASP A 240 -25.02 -1.12 20.38
C ASP A 240 -25.21 0.27 19.79
N THR A 241 -24.35 1.23 20.15
CA THR A 241 -24.36 2.57 19.56
C THR A 241 -24.08 2.53 18.05
N LEU A 242 -23.08 1.75 17.64
CA LEU A 242 -22.74 1.56 16.22
C LEU A 242 -23.88 0.87 15.46
N VAL A 243 -24.46 -0.19 16.03
CA VAL A 243 -25.60 -0.93 15.45
C VAL A 243 -26.83 -0.04 15.34
N SER A 244 -27.11 0.80 16.34
CA SER A 244 -28.23 1.74 16.30
C SER A 244 -28.07 2.80 15.22
N ALA A 245 -26.85 3.25 14.94
CA ALA A 245 -26.58 4.27 13.93
C ALA A 245 -26.59 3.69 12.50
N TRP A 246 -25.96 2.54 12.29
CA TRP A 246 -25.66 2.02 10.94
C TRP A 246 -26.50 0.79 10.57
N GLY A 247 -27.19 0.19 11.53
CA GLY A 247 -27.84 -1.10 11.38
C GLY A 247 -26.84 -2.27 11.52
N LEU A 248 -27.34 -3.41 11.97
CA LEU A 248 -26.52 -4.57 12.31
C LEU A 248 -25.63 -5.06 11.15
N LYS A 249 -26.16 -5.09 9.93
CA LYS A 249 -25.43 -5.59 8.76
C LYS A 249 -24.20 -4.73 8.43
N ARG A 250 -24.35 -3.39 8.46
CA ARG A 250 -23.26 -2.45 8.18
C ARG A 250 -22.26 -2.39 9.34
N ALA A 251 -22.75 -2.38 10.58
CA ALA A 251 -21.89 -2.43 11.76
C ALA A 251 -20.93 -3.63 11.71
N ARG A 252 -21.41 -4.82 11.29
CA ARG A 252 -20.55 -6.02 11.10
C ARG A 252 -19.53 -5.89 9.97
N GLN A 253 -19.83 -5.14 8.92
CA GLN A 253 -18.91 -4.93 7.80
C GLN A 253 -17.76 -4.01 8.20
N THR A 254 -18.06 -2.97 8.98
CA THR A 254 -17.11 -1.91 9.35
C THR A 254 -16.39 -2.20 10.67
N CYS A 255 -17.00 -2.94 11.60
CA CYS A 255 -16.41 -3.26 12.89
C CYS A 255 -16.57 -4.74 13.24
N LYS A 256 -15.45 -5.41 13.54
CA LYS A 256 -15.43 -6.78 14.09
C LYS A 256 -14.82 -6.76 15.48
N ILE A 257 -15.60 -7.15 16.49
CA ILE A 257 -15.16 -7.26 17.88
C ILE A 257 -14.97 -8.73 18.22
N SER A 258 -13.83 -9.07 18.83
CA SER A 258 -13.52 -10.42 19.30
C SER A 258 -12.90 -10.34 20.70
N ILE A 259 -13.54 -10.96 21.68
CA ILE A 259 -13.18 -10.94 23.10
C ILE A 259 -12.81 -12.37 23.51
N PHE A 260 -11.55 -12.58 23.87
CA PHE A 260 -11.01 -13.86 24.28
C PHE A 260 -10.78 -13.90 25.80
N CYS A 261 -11.53 -14.76 26.49
CA CYS A 261 -11.33 -15.04 27.91
C CYS A 261 -10.47 -16.30 28.09
N THR A 262 -9.27 -16.13 28.63
CA THR A 262 -8.25 -17.19 28.81
C THR A 262 -8.12 -17.66 30.26
N ASP A 263 -9.15 -17.41 31.08
CA ASP A 263 -9.18 -17.79 32.49
C ASP A 263 -9.17 -19.32 32.64
N SER A 264 -8.30 -19.83 33.51
CA SER A 264 -8.20 -21.26 33.80
C SER A 264 -9.37 -21.78 34.62
N ASN A 265 -10.08 -20.91 35.35
CA ASN A 265 -11.17 -21.33 36.21
C ASN A 265 -12.49 -21.50 35.43
N ALA A 266 -12.87 -22.76 35.21
CA ALA A 266 -14.12 -23.11 34.54
C ALA A 266 -15.39 -22.66 35.27
N SER A 267 -15.36 -22.43 36.60
CA SER A 267 -16.52 -21.85 37.30
C SER A 267 -16.67 -20.38 36.94
N SER A 268 -15.59 -19.59 37.04
CA SER A 268 -15.60 -18.16 36.72
C SER A 268 -15.94 -17.90 35.25
N CYS A 269 -15.50 -18.76 34.33
CA CYS A 269 -15.91 -18.69 32.92
C CYS A 269 -17.42 -18.95 32.73
N ARG A 270 -18.01 -19.86 33.51
CA ARG A 270 -19.46 -20.12 33.47
C ARG A 270 -20.23 -18.93 34.04
N ASP A 271 -19.80 -18.40 35.17
CA ASP A 271 -20.43 -17.22 35.78
C ASP A 271 -20.41 -16.02 34.83
N LEU A 272 -19.27 -15.79 34.15
CA LEU A 272 -19.16 -14.77 33.11
C LEU A 272 -20.12 -15.04 31.95
N ARG A 273 -20.18 -16.27 31.45
CA ARG A 273 -21.08 -16.65 30.35
C ARG A 273 -22.54 -16.41 30.71
N ASP A 274 -22.94 -16.76 31.92
CA ASP A 274 -24.31 -16.58 32.39
C ASP A 274 -24.64 -15.09 32.58
N ALA A 275 -23.67 -14.28 33.02
CA ALA A 275 -23.83 -12.84 33.15
C ALA A 275 -24.02 -12.13 31.80
N ILE A 276 -23.25 -12.52 30.77
CA ILE A 276 -23.26 -11.84 29.45
C ILE A 276 -24.20 -12.49 28.42
N ASN A 277 -24.80 -13.64 28.72
CA ASN A 277 -25.72 -14.40 27.85
C ASN A 277 -26.74 -13.51 27.11
N LYS A 278 -27.30 -12.54 27.83
CA LYS A 278 -28.38 -11.69 27.32
C LYS A 278 -27.88 -10.57 26.41
N GLY A 279 -26.58 -10.30 26.42
CA GLY A 279 -25.96 -9.23 25.70
C GLY A 279 -26.05 -9.37 24.18
N SER A 280 -26.22 -8.26 23.48
CA SER A 280 -26.27 -8.20 22.02
C SER A 280 -24.96 -8.73 21.43
N LEU A 281 -23.84 -8.25 21.96
CA LEU A 281 -22.50 -8.59 21.52
C LEU A 281 -22.18 -10.09 21.75
N PHE A 282 -22.71 -10.69 22.81
CA PHE A 282 -22.55 -12.12 23.07
C PHE A 282 -23.34 -12.97 22.07
N ARG A 283 -24.58 -12.58 21.75
CA ARG A 283 -25.41 -13.27 20.75
C ARG A 283 -24.82 -13.22 19.34
N GLU A 284 -24.04 -12.18 19.07
CA GLU A 284 -23.27 -12.02 17.85
C GLU A 284 -22.05 -12.95 17.75
N GLY A 285 -21.74 -13.69 18.81
CA GLY A 285 -20.61 -14.62 18.84
C GLY A 285 -19.26 -13.93 19.05
N ALA A 286 -19.23 -12.68 19.52
CA ALA A 286 -18.00 -11.93 19.70
C ALA A 286 -17.15 -12.41 20.91
N VAL A 287 -17.68 -13.25 21.80
CA VAL A 287 -16.97 -13.69 23.02
C VAL A 287 -16.62 -15.17 22.93
N GLU A 288 -15.32 -15.44 23.00
CA GLU A 288 -14.75 -16.78 22.94
C GLU A 288 -14.01 -17.11 24.24
N PHE A 289 -14.12 -18.36 24.69
CA PHE A 289 -13.43 -18.87 25.87
C PHE A 289 -12.28 -19.74 25.41
N GLY A 290 -11.07 -19.19 25.47
CA GLY A 290 -9.88 -19.80 24.89
C GLY A 290 -8.83 -18.77 24.52
N ARG A 291 -7.67 -19.25 24.08
CA ARG A 291 -6.60 -18.39 23.57
C ARG A 291 -6.85 -18.12 22.09
N PRO A 292 -6.68 -16.88 21.62
CA PRO A 292 -6.74 -16.59 20.19
C PRO A 292 -5.51 -17.16 19.48
N SER A 293 -5.71 -17.56 18.23
CA SER A 293 -4.65 -17.77 17.26
C SER A 293 -4.41 -16.45 16.51
N PHE A 294 -3.28 -15.79 16.77
CA PHE A 294 -2.99 -14.52 16.10
C PHE A 294 -2.65 -14.74 14.62
N GLU A 295 -2.15 -15.92 14.29
CA GLU A 295 -1.99 -16.43 12.94
C GLU A 295 -3.32 -16.42 12.20
N GLU A 296 -4.35 -17.05 12.75
CA GLU A 296 -5.67 -17.09 12.12
C GLU A 296 -6.30 -15.70 12.00
N ILE A 297 -6.13 -14.85 13.01
CA ILE A 297 -6.65 -13.47 12.98
C ILE A 297 -5.99 -12.66 11.86
N LEU A 298 -4.67 -12.75 11.71
CA LEU A 298 -3.92 -12.02 10.68
C LEU A 298 -4.12 -12.62 9.29
N ASP A 299 -4.21 -13.95 9.18
CA ASP A 299 -4.54 -14.63 7.94
C ASP A 299 -5.95 -14.25 7.46
N GLU A 300 -6.93 -14.21 8.35
CA GLU A 300 -8.29 -13.75 8.03
C GLU A 300 -8.28 -12.27 7.59
N CYS A 301 -7.53 -11.40 8.27
CA CYS A 301 -7.37 -10.00 7.82
C CYS A 301 -6.76 -9.93 6.42
N SER A 302 -5.73 -10.74 6.12
CA SER A 302 -5.15 -10.81 4.79
C SER A 302 -6.12 -11.35 3.77
N LEU A 303 -6.85 -12.42 4.06
CA LEU A 303 -7.84 -12.98 3.16
C LEU A 303 -8.94 -11.97 2.87
N GLU A 304 -9.45 -11.26 3.87
CA GLU A 304 -10.43 -10.19 3.68
C GLU A 304 -9.91 -9.12 2.71
N VAL A 305 -8.66 -8.69 2.87
CA VAL A 305 -8.01 -7.72 1.96
C VAL A 305 -7.79 -8.31 0.57
N LEU A 306 -7.45 -9.59 0.46
CA LEU A 306 -7.23 -10.27 -0.82
C LEU A 306 -8.55 -10.51 -1.57
N GLU A 307 -9.63 -10.73 -0.84
CA GLU A 307 -10.97 -11.03 -1.35
C GLU A 307 -11.79 -9.77 -1.64
N SER A 308 -11.57 -8.67 -0.92
CA SER A 308 -12.24 -7.40 -1.19
C SER A 308 -11.90 -6.93 -2.60
N SER A 309 -12.90 -6.94 -3.49
CA SER A 309 -12.79 -6.55 -4.89
C SER A 309 -12.22 -5.14 -5.08
N ASP A 310 -12.39 -4.28 -4.08
CA ASP A 310 -12.13 -2.85 -4.14
C ASP A 310 -10.65 -2.51 -3.84
N THR A 311 -9.93 -3.39 -3.13
CA THR A 311 -8.55 -3.17 -2.69
C THR A 311 -7.52 -3.74 -3.65
N ARG A 312 -7.93 -4.53 -4.65
CA ARG A 312 -7.00 -5.22 -5.57
C ARG A 312 -6.23 -4.26 -6.50
N ASN A 313 -6.72 -3.03 -6.63
CA ASN A 313 -6.08 -1.94 -7.39
C ASN A 313 -5.79 -0.69 -6.52
N ALA A 314 -6.22 -0.68 -5.26
CA ALA A 314 -6.04 0.44 -4.35
C ALA A 314 -4.93 0.12 -3.35
N SER A 315 -4.00 1.06 -3.18
CA SER A 315 -2.97 0.92 -2.15
C SER A 315 -3.66 0.96 -0.79
N THR A 316 -3.67 -0.16 -0.09
CA THR A 316 -4.31 -0.28 1.23
C THR A 316 -3.26 -0.55 2.29
N SER A 317 -3.47 -0.06 3.51
CA SER A 317 -2.61 -0.38 4.63
C SER A 317 -3.45 -0.87 5.80
N THR A 318 -3.05 -1.99 6.40
CA THR A 318 -3.61 -2.47 7.66
C THR A 318 -2.68 -2.05 8.78
N LEU A 319 -3.18 -1.18 9.65
CA LEU A 319 -2.50 -0.83 10.90
C LEU A 319 -2.89 -1.83 11.99
N PHE A 320 -1.90 -2.60 12.45
CA PHE A 320 -2.02 -3.46 13.62
C PHE A 320 -1.45 -2.75 14.85
N ALA A 321 -2.33 -2.18 15.67
CA ALA A 321 -1.96 -1.58 16.94
C ALA A 321 -2.03 -2.64 18.04
N PHE A 322 -0.86 -3.05 18.57
CA PHE A 322 -0.75 -4.06 19.61
C PHE A 322 -0.39 -3.42 20.95
N CYS A 323 -1.10 -3.77 22.03
CA CYS A 323 -0.75 -3.40 23.40
C CYS A 323 -0.85 -4.63 24.30
N GLY A 324 0.28 -5.15 24.76
CA GLY A 324 0.32 -6.35 25.58
C GLY A 324 1.74 -6.74 26.00
N SER A 325 1.93 -7.98 26.44
CA SER A 325 3.25 -8.46 26.89
C SER A 325 4.26 -8.53 25.76
N GLU A 326 5.53 -8.25 26.05
CA GLU A 326 6.65 -8.28 25.08
C GLU A 326 6.77 -9.61 24.34
N ARG A 327 6.58 -10.75 25.05
CA ARG A 327 6.59 -12.08 24.41
C ARG A 327 5.53 -12.20 23.32
N LEU A 328 4.33 -11.68 23.58
CA LEU A 328 3.24 -11.70 22.63
C LEU A 328 3.47 -10.68 21.50
N ALA A 329 4.05 -9.52 21.80
CA ALA A 329 4.45 -8.55 20.78
C ALA A 329 5.46 -9.14 19.80
N LYS A 330 6.45 -9.90 20.30
CA LYS A 330 7.42 -10.60 19.46
C LYS A 330 6.74 -11.65 18.57
N HIS A 331 5.83 -12.43 19.13
CA HIS A 331 5.06 -13.40 18.37
C HIS A 331 4.20 -12.74 17.28
N VAL A 332 3.44 -11.69 17.62
CA VAL A 332 2.67 -10.90 16.63
C VAL A 332 3.58 -10.35 15.52
N LYS A 333 4.79 -9.89 15.87
CA LYS A 333 5.77 -9.43 14.90
C LYS A 333 6.24 -10.54 13.95
N GLU A 334 6.46 -11.75 14.46
CA GLU A 334 6.80 -12.93 13.66
C GLU A 334 5.67 -13.30 12.68
N VAL A 335 4.42 -13.33 13.16
CA VAL A 335 3.24 -13.59 12.32
C VAL A 335 3.08 -12.51 11.24
N LYS A 336 3.30 -11.24 11.60
CA LYS A 336 3.27 -10.12 10.65
C LYS A 336 4.34 -10.26 9.56
N MET A 337 5.56 -10.68 9.90
CA MET A 337 6.62 -10.93 8.92
C MET A 337 6.25 -12.07 7.96
N PHE A 338 5.64 -13.13 8.47
CA PHE A 338 5.17 -14.25 7.64
C PHE A 338 4.07 -13.79 6.67
N ASN A 339 3.17 -12.93 7.13
CA ASN A 339 2.10 -12.39 6.31
C ASN A 339 2.63 -11.44 5.22
N ASP A 340 3.58 -10.57 5.55
CA ASP A 340 4.28 -9.71 4.58
C ASP A 340 5.00 -10.56 3.50
N MET A 341 5.58 -11.70 3.88
CA MET A 341 6.17 -12.66 2.94
C MET A 341 5.11 -13.24 2.00
N LEU A 342 3.97 -13.66 2.54
CA LEU A 342 2.87 -14.24 1.76
C LEU A 342 2.31 -13.24 0.74
N LEU A 343 2.10 -11.98 1.14
CA LEU A 343 1.66 -10.91 0.25
C LEU A 343 2.69 -10.64 -0.86
N SER A 344 3.98 -10.62 -0.51
CA SER A 344 5.05 -10.45 -1.49
C SER A 344 5.11 -11.61 -2.49
N MET A 345 4.93 -12.86 -2.03
CA MET A 345 4.98 -14.06 -2.89
C MET A 345 3.77 -14.16 -3.82
N THR A 346 2.60 -13.73 -3.35
CA THR A 346 1.36 -13.70 -4.15
C THR A 346 1.31 -12.54 -5.14
N GLY A 347 2.33 -11.67 -5.15
CA GLY A 347 2.42 -10.50 -6.02
C GLY A 347 1.54 -9.33 -5.57
N ASN A 348 0.87 -9.45 -4.42
CA ASN A 348 -0.04 -8.43 -3.91
C ASN A 348 0.70 -7.40 -3.05
N THR A 349 1.65 -6.70 -3.69
CA THR A 349 2.54 -5.71 -3.04
C THR A 349 1.88 -4.35 -2.80
N GLN A 350 0.62 -4.18 -3.21
CA GLN A 350 -0.14 -2.94 -3.02
C GLN A 350 -0.73 -2.82 -1.62
N HIS A 351 -0.81 -3.92 -0.87
CA HIS A 351 -1.18 -3.92 0.53
C HIS A 351 0.06 -3.95 1.43
N SER A 352 0.04 -3.15 2.49
CA SER A 352 1.08 -3.15 3.53
C SER A 352 0.49 -3.37 4.91
N PHE A 353 1.15 -4.19 5.73
CA PHE A 353 0.85 -4.27 7.15
C PHE A 353 1.84 -3.42 7.95
N ASP A 354 1.33 -2.53 8.78
CA ASP A 354 2.10 -1.72 9.72
C ASP A 354 1.82 -2.20 11.14
N LEU A 355 2.85 -2.61 11.88
CA LEU A 355 2.72 -3.06 13.27
C LEU A 355 3.23 -1.95 14.19
N VAL A 356 2.35 -1.43 15.04
CA VAL A 356 2.71 -0.47 16.08
C VAL A 356 2.53 -1.12 17.44
N ASN A 357 3.64 -1.31 18.15
CA ASN A 357 3.61 -1.78 19.53
C ASN A 357 3.41 -0.57 20.45
N GLN A 358 2.23 -0.48 21.06
CA GLN A 358 1.84 0.60 21.95
C GLN A 358 1.92 0.11 23.39
N SER A 359 2.55 0.91 24.26
CA SER A 359 2.57 0.67 25.70
C SER A 359 1.62 1.65 26.37
N TYR A 360 0.37 1.24 26.63
CA TYR A 360 -0.62 2.08 27.32
C TYR A 360 -0.65 1.87 28.84
N GLY A 361 0.43 1.35 29.42
CA GLY A 361 0.60 1.19 30.85
C GLY A 361 2.05 1.50 31.23
N GLY A 362 2.24 2.20 32.34
CA GLY A 362 3.56 2.60 32.83
C GLY A 362 4.53 1.43 32.93
N LEU A 363 5.80 1.69 32.61
CA LEU A 363 6.90 0.76 32.75
C LEU A 363 6.86 0.12 34.14
N VAL A 364 6.44 -1.14 34.22
CA VAL A 364 6.74 -1.95 35.40
C VAL A 364 8.22 -2.28 35.28
N VAL A 365 9.05 -1.42 35.88
CA VAL A 365 10.48 -1.68 36.06
C VAL A 365 10.58 -2.97 36.86
N SER A 366 10.94 -4.07 36.20
CA SER A 366 11.20 -5.32 36.87
C SER A 366 12.49 -5.16 37.67
N ASN A 367 12.36 -4.77 38.94
CA ASN A 367 13.43 -4.94 39.90
C ASN A 367 13.71 -6.44 40.05
N GLY A 368 14.88 -6.89 39.59
CA GLY A 368 15.46 -8.16 40.04
C GLY A 368 15.94 -9.08 38.93
N LYS A 369 17.15 -8.83 38.42
CA LYS A 369 18.20 -9.85 38.32
C LYS A 369 19.55 -9.15 38.48
N ARG A 370 20.06 -9.16 39.71
CA ARG A 370 21.46 -8.89 40.01
C ARG A 370 22.23 -10.08 39.44
N GLU A 371 22.96 -9.87 38.35
CA GLU A 371 24.01 -10.80 37.95
C GLU A 371 25.18 -10.61 38.92
N ASP A 372 25.55 -11.70 39.59
CA ASP A 372 26.75 -11.79 40.41
C ASP A 372 27.99 -11.64 39.52
N ALA A 373 28.50 -10.42 39.42
CA ALA A 373 29.86 -10.18 38.95
C ALA A 373 30.83 -10.40 40.13
N SER A 374 31.52 -11.52 40.08
CA SER A 374 32.65 -11.85 40.95
C SER A 374 33.85 -10.95 40.67
N VAL A 375 34.16 -10.01 41.57
CA VAL A 375 35.50 -9.39 41.64
C VAL A 375 35.93 -9.20 43.10
N SER A 376 36.99 -9.94 43.43
CA SER A 376 37.99 -9.85 44.50
C SER A 376 37.91 -8.79 45.60
N ASN A 377 37.93 -9.30 46.84
CA ASN A 377 38.70 -8.86 48.02
C ASN A 377 39.34 -7.45 48.02
N GLY A 378 38.88 -6.62 48.95
CA GLY A 378 39.58 -5.44 49.45
C GLY A 378 38.98 -5.01 50.80
N LYS A 379 39.79 -5.09 51.84
CA LYS A 379 39.48 -5.02 53.28
C LYS A 379 39.40 -3.56 53.77
N SER A 380 38.38 -3.18 54.56
CA SER A 380 38.50 -2.27 55.73
C SER A 380 37.18 -2.13 56.50
N GLU A 381 37.30 -2.24 57.82
CA GLU A 381 36.37 -1.90 58.90
C GLU A 381 36.10 -0.37 58.90
N ASP A 382 35.08 0.24 59.51
CA ASP A 382 34.36 -0.05 60.74
C ASP A 382 33.09 0.83 60.88
N ALA A 383 32.21 0.44 61.82
CA ALA A 383 31.31 1.27 62.65
C ALA A 383 29.90 1.76 62.17
N SER A 384 28.91 1.20 62.88
CA SER A 384 27.74 1.81 63.57
C SER A 384 26.47 2.26 62.83
N ALA A 385 25.43 1.43 63.01
CA ALA A 385 24.06 1.69 63.49
C ALA A 385 23.35 3.03 63.15
N ASP A 386 22.16 2.94 62.56
CA ASP A 386 20.93 3.31 63.29
C ASP A 386 19.62 2.85 62.61
N VAL A 387 18.58 2.87 63.43
CA VAL A 387 17.24 2.29 63.28
C VAL A 387 16.26 3.27 62.60
N ASP A 388 15.23 2.71 61.97
CA ASP A 388 13.83 3.16 62.02
C ASP A 388 13.12 3.79 60.80
N THR A 389 11.85 3.39 60.74
CA THR A 389 10.65 4.00 60.17
C THR A 389 10.43 3.97 58.65
N GLY A 390 9.35 3.27 58.29
CA GLY A 390 8.69 3.44 57.02
C GLY A 390 8.02 4.81 56.90
N HIS A 391 7.96 5.29 55.66
CA HIS A 391 6.89 6.16 55.23
C HIS A 391 6.60 5.90 53.74
N GLU A 392 5.34 5.54 53.47
CA GLU A 392 4.67 5.88 52.23
C GLU A 392 4.91 7.36 51.91
N ARG A 393 5.18 7.69 50.64
CA ARG A 393 4.32 8.57 49.84
C ARG A 393 4.92 8.91 48.47
N ILE A 394 4.08 8.69 47.46
CA ILE A 394 3.71 9.63 46.39
C ILE A 394 4.77 9.94 45.31
N SER A 395 4.55 9.27 44.18
CA SER A 395 4.49 9.81 42.81
C SER A 395 4.86 11.28 42.60
N THR A 396 5.84 11.51 41.72
CA THR A 396 5.85 12.66 40.83
C THR A 396 5.88 12.18 39.39
N VAL A 397 4.75 12.43 38.71
CA VAL A 397 4.56 12.36 37.26
C VAL A 397 4.93 13.72 36.67
N ALA A 398 5.82 13.72 35.68
CA ALA A 398 5.90 14.62 34.52
C ALA A 398 7.01 14.01 33.63
N GLU A 399 6.86 13.79 32.33
CA GLU A 399 6.44 14.77 31.33
C GLU A 399 5.95 14.00 30.09
N VAL A 400 4.70 14.27 29.67
CA VAL A 400 4.12 13.77 28.42
C VAL A 400 4.39 14.81 27.36
N ALA A 401 5.07 14.41 26.28
CA ALA A 401 5.23 15.24 25.10
C ALA A 401 3.86 15.53 24.47
N GLU A 402 3.50 16.80 24.50
CA GLU A 402 2.35 17.45 23.90
C GLU A 402 2.38 17.28 22.37
N PHE A 403 1.27 16.86 21.77
CA PHE A 403 1.09 16.87 20.31
C PHE A 403 0.07 17.97 20.00
N ASP A 404 0.56 19.04 19.35
CA ASP A 404 -0.21 20.23 19.02
C ASP A 404 -1.48 19.91 18.21
N SER A 405 -2.60 20.44 18.68
CA SER A 405 -3.87 20.44 17.98
C SER A 405 -4.03 21.77 17.23
N TYR A 406 -4.17 21.69 15.90
CA TYR A 406 -4.56 22.84 15.09
C TYR A 406 -6.06 23.11 15.28
N SER A 407 -6.37 24.25 15.90
CA SER A 407 -7.72 24.78 16.03
C SER A 407 -8.22 25.39 14.72
N VAL A 408 -9.35 24.91 14.21
CA VAL A 408 -10.16 25.61 13.20
C VAL A 408 -11.13 26.53 13.95
N SER A 409 -10.92 27.85 13.86
CA SER A 409 -11.85 28.85 14.38
C SER A 409 -12.91 29.18 13.31
N SER A 410 -14.15 28.75 13.53
CA SER A 410 -15.31 29.37 12.89
C SER A 410 -15.84 30.46 13.83
N SER A 411 -15.96 31.68 13.33
CA SER A 411 -16.78 32.72 13.96
C SER A 411 -17.62 33.37 12.87
N GLY A 412 -18.92 33.07 12.91
CA GLY A 412 -19.93 33.83 12.19
C GLY A 412 -20.23 35.11 12.95
N SER A 413 -20.26 36.24 12.23
CA SER A 413 -20.85 37.48 12.72
C SER A 413 -21.78 38.04 11.64
N LEU A 414 -23.08 37.89 11.88
CA LEU A 414 -24.14 38.68 11.31
C LEU A 414 -23.91 40.17 11.59
N ARG A 415 -23.94 41.02 10.57
CA ARG A 415 -24.43 42.40 10.72
C ARG A 415 -24.93 42.97 9.40
N SER A 416 -26.17 43.45 9.44
CA SER A 416 -26.80 44.27 8.41
C SER A 416 -26.23 45.70 8.43
N LYS A 417 -26.14 46.33 7.25
CA LYS A 417 -26.91 47.52 6.84
C LYS A 417 -26.39 48.08 5.51
N ASP A 418 -27.37 48.60 4.77
CA ASP A 418 -27.38 49.43 3.57
C ASP A 418 -27.02 48.80 2.22
#